data_AF-A0AAQ3QT84-F1
#
_entry.id   AF-A0AAQ3QT84-F1
#
_cell.length_a   1.000
_cell.length_b   1.000
_cell.length_c   1.000
_cell.angle_alpha   90.00
_cell.angle_beta   90.00
_cell.angle_gamma   90.00
#
_symmetry.space_group_name_H-M   'P 1'
#
loop_
_entity.id
_entity.type
_entity.pdbx_description
1 polymer ?
#
loop_
_entity_poly.entity_id
_entity_poly.type
_entity_poly.pdbx_seq_one_letter_code
_entity_poly.pdbx_strand_id
1 'polypeptide(L)'
;MDPGTGSKDRFDNSYYQSLLKHKGFFTSDQTLLATLATSKKVQKFASNAVVFKSMFAPSMIKMGNIGVHTGSNGEIRANCRMAN
;
A
#
# COMPACT_ATOMS: atom_id res chain seq x y z
N MET A 1 0.00 -2.36 -14.12
CA MET A 1 0.69 -1.07 -14.33
C MET A 1 1.03 -0.98 -15.81
N ASP A 2 0.26 -0.20 -16.57
CA ASP A 2 0.51 0.08 -18.00
C ASP A 2 1.83 0.87 -18.13
N PRO A 3 2.78 0.41 -18.96
CA PRO A 3 4.04 1.10 -19.22
C PRO A 3 3.95 2.56 -19.69
N GLY A 4 2.80 3.00 -20.20
CA GLY A 4 2.66 4.27 -20.90
C GLY A 4 2.40 5.50 -20.03
N THR A 5 2.10 5.35 -18.73
CA THR A 5 1.72 6.51 -17.89
C THR A 5 2.17 6.34 -16.43
N GLY A 6 3.35 6.85 -16.07
CA GLY A 6 3.77 7.00 -14.66
C GLY A 6 4.73 5.92 -14.13
N SER A 7 5.43 6.28 -13.05
CA SER A 7 6.74 5.73 -12.68
C SER A 7 6.71 4.27 -12.22
N LYS A 8 6.98 3.35 -13.14
CA LYS A 8 7.11 1.90 -12.89
C LYS A 8 7.96 1.55 -11.67
N ASP A 9 9.03 2.31 -11.43
CA ASP A 9 10.04 2.00 -10.44
C ASP A 9 10.15 3.07 -9.34
N ARG A 10 9.15 3.96 -9.18
CA ARG A 10 9.15 4.93 -8.07
C ARG A 10 7.92 4.74 -7.20
N PHE A 11 8.17 4.90 -5.90
CA PHE A 11 7.12 4.95 -4.91
C PHE A 11 6.51 6.36 -4.84
N ASP A 12 5.40 6.55 -5.55
CA ASP A 12 4.67 7.81 -5.59
C ASP A 12 3.14 7.59 -5.62
N ASN A 13 2.38 8.68 -5.79
CA ASN A 13 0.91 8.62 -5.82
C ASN A 13 0.35 8.41 -7.24
N SER A 14 1.17 8.11 -8.25
CA SER A 14 0.73 7.82 -9.61
C SER A 14 -0.18 6.59 -9.68
N TYR A 15 -0.05 5.67 -8.71
CA TYR A 15 -1.02 4.60 -8.47
C TYR A 15 -2.44 5.14 -8.37
N TYR A 16 -2.71 6.08 -7.45
CA TYR A 16 -4.05 6.66 -7.26
C TYR A 16 -4.50 7.51 -8.45
N GLN A 17 -3.58 8.21 -9.11
CA GLN A 17 -3.88 8.94 -10.35
C GLN A 17 -4.32 8.00 -11.48
N SER A 18 -3.77 6.79 -11.54
CA SER A 18 -4.13 5.77 -12.53
C SER A 18 -5.51 5.18 -12.25
N LEU A 19 -5.88 5.01 -10.98
CA LEU A 19 -7.24 4.57 -10.60
C LEU A 19 -8.31 5.56 -11.08
N LEU A 20 -8.06 6.87 -10.94
CA LEU A 20 -8.97 7.92 -11.44
C LEU A 20 -9.12 7.91 -12.97
N LYS A 21 -8.16 7.34 -13.70
CA LYS A 21 -8.20 7.14 -15.16
C LYS A 21 -8.75 5.76 -15.54
N HIS A 22 -9.32 5.01 -14.60
CA HIS A 22 -9.78 3.63 -14.79
C HIS A 22 -8.69 2.68 -15.33
N LYS A 23 -7.42 2.95 -14.96
CA LYS A 23 -6.26 2.13 -15.32
C LYS A 23 -5.77 1.23 -14.17
N GLY A 24 -6.65 0.89 -13.22
CA GLY A 24 -6.34 -0.13 -12.21
C GLY A 24 -6.03 -1.47 -12.86
N PHE A 25 -4.97 -2.16 -12.43
CA PHE A 25 -4.58 -3.42 -13.05
C PHE A 25 -5.41 -4.59 -12.54
N PHE A 26 -5.60 -4.65 -11.21
CA PHE A 26 -6.45 -5.65 -10.60
C PHE A 26 -7.86 -5.11 -10.34
N THR A 27 -8.85 -6.00 -10.33
CA THR A 27 -10.21 -5.66 -9.90
C THR A 27 -10.24 -5.06 -8.51
N SER A 28 -9.41 -5.55 -7.59
CA SER A 28 -9.28 -5.01 -6.22
C SER A 28 -8.79 -3.55 -6.22
N ASP A 29 -7.90 -3.16 -7.13
CA ASP A 29 -7.45 -1.77 -7.26
C ASP A 29 -8.60 -0.87 -7.69
N GLN A 30 -9.31 -1.26 -8.76
CA GLN A 30 -10.38 -0.44 -9.32
C GLN A 30 -11.60 -0.36 -8.38
N THR A 31 -11.79 -1.38 -7.53
CA THR A 31 -12.84 -1.42 -6.50
C THR A 31 -12.66 -0.31 -5.45
N LEU A 32 -11.48 0.28 -5.29
CA LEU A 32 -11.28 1.43 -4.40
C LEU A 32 -12.14 2.65 -4.81
N LEU A 33 -12.65 2.69 -6.04
CA LEU A 33 -13.58 3.73 -6.49
C LEU A 33 -15.07 3.37 -6.30
N ALA A 34 -15.39 2.14 -5.88
CA ALA A 34 -16.77 1.64 -5.80
C ALA A 34 -17.62 2.29 -4.70
N THR A 35 -17.00 2.78 -3.62
CA THR A 35 -17.73 3.42 -2.51
C THR A 35 -17.30 4.86 -2.32
N LEU A 36 -18.21 5.71 -1.82
CA LEU A 36 -17.91 7.11 -1.52
C LEU A 36 -16.77 7.27 -0.50
N ALA A 37 -16.67 6.35 0.46
CA ALA A 37 -15.66 6.42 1.51
C ALA A 37 -14.25 6.16 0.96
N THR A 38 -14.09 5.18 0.08
CA THR A 38 -12.80 4.83 -0.51
C THR A 38 -12.44 5.76 -1.67
N SER A 39 -13.42 6.16 -2.49
CA SER A 39 -13.18 7.06 -3.64
C SER A 39 -12.70 8.45 -3.20
N LYS A 40 -13.23 8.99 -2.10
CA LYS A 40 -12.72 10.24 -1.50
C LYS A 40 -11.25 10.14 -1.09
N LYS A 41 -10.82 9.00 -0.56
CA LYS A 41 -9.39 8.77 -0.20
C LYS A 41 -8.53 8.67 -1.45
N VAL A 42 -8.99 7.96 -2.49
CA VAL A 42 -8.29 7.88 -3.79
C VAL A 42 -8.08 9.28 -4.37
N GLN A 43 -9.13 10.12 -4.39
CA GLN A 43 -9.03 11.50 -4.87
C GLN A 43 -8.02 12.33 -4.06
N LYS A 44 -8.05 12.22 -2.72
CA LYS A 44 -7.13 12.93 -1.82
C LYS A 44 -5.68 12.51 -2.03
N PHE A 45 -5.42 11.22 -2.21
CA PHE A 45 -4.06 10.71 -2.41
C PHE A 45 -3.55 11.01 -3.83
N ALA A 46 -4.41 10.96 -4.84
CA ALA A 46 -4.06 11.33 -6.20
C ALA A 46 -3.69 12.81 -6.36
N SER A 47 -4.36 13.70 -5.61
CA SER A 47 -4.10 15.14 -5.66
C SER A 47 -2.93 15.60 -4.79
N ASN A 48 -2.58 14.86 -3.74
CA ASN A 48 -1.52 15.25 -2.82
C ASN A 48 -0.63 14.07 -2.39
N ALA A 49 0.57 14.00 -2.97
CA ALA A 49 1.55 12.96 -2.68
C ALA A 49 2.08 13.03 -1.23
N VAL A 50 2.16 14.22 -0.63
CA VAL A 50 2.59 14.39 0.77
C VAL A 50 1.57 13.77 1.72
N VAL A 51 0.28 14.01 1.48
CA VAL A 51 -0.80 13.39 2.27
C VAL A 51 -0.75 11.87 2.13
N PHE A 52 -0.60 11.34 0.91
CA PHE A 52 -0.44 9.89 0.72
C PHE A 52 0.71 9.34 1.57
N LYS A 53 1.92 9.92 1.45
CA LYS A 53 3.10 9.48 2.20
C LYS A 53 2.90 9.57 3.72
N SER A 54 2.27 10.65 4.20
CA SER A 54 1.96 10.86 5.62
C SER A 54 0.99 9.83 6.19
N MET A 55 0.14 9.23 5.35
CA MET A 55 -0.77 8.16 5.74
C MET A 55 -0.16 6.77 5.54
N PHE A 56 0.72 6.61 4.53
CA PHE A 56 1.36 5.35 4.22
C PHE A 56 2.30 4.87 5.32
N ALA A 57 3.23 5.73 5.77
CA ALA A 57 4.20 5.37 6.80
C ALA A 57 3.56 4.84 8.11
N PRO A 58 2.61 5.54 8.74
CA PRO A 58 1.97 5.02 9.96
C PRO A 58 1.11 3.78 9.70
N SER A 59 0.54 3.63 8.50
CA SER A 59 -0.20 2.40 8.14
C SER A 59 0.72 1.19 8.09
N MET A 60 1.94 1.35 7.55
CA MET A 60 2.95 0.29 7.51
C MET A 60 3.51 -0.04 8.89
N ILE A 61 3.72 0.96 9.76
CA ILE A 61 4.10 0.73 11.16
C ILE A 61 3.02 -0.06 11.89
N LYS A 62 1.75 0.35 11.74
CA LYS A 62 0.62 -0.36 12.34
C LYS A 62 0.52 -1.81 11.83
N MET A 63 0.73 -2.03 10.54
CA MET A 63 0.74 -3.37 9.94
C MET A 63 1.88 -4.23 10.50
N GLY A 64 3.08 -3.67 10.68
CA GLY A 64 4.24 -4.38 11.22
C GLY A 64 4.07 -4.84 12.67
N ASN A 65 3.11 -4.28 13.40
CA ASN A 65 2.81 -4.64 14.79
C ASN A 65 1.73 -5.73 14.93
N ILE A 66 1.19 -6.25 13.83
CA ILE A 66 0.15 -7.29 13.87
C ILE A 66 0.77 -8.63 14.28
N GLY A 67 0.30 -9.21 15.39
CA GLY A 67 0.61 -10.60 15.76
C GLY A 67 2.09 -10.89 16.05
N VAL A 68 2.86 -9.87 16.44
CA VAL A 68 4.31 -10.02 16.66
C VAL A 68 4.62 -10.90 17.88
N HIS A 69 5.63 -11.75 17.74
CA HIS A 69 6.21 -12.48 18.86
C HIS A 69 7.21 -11.58 19.60
N THR A 70 7.06 -11.47 20.92
CA THR A 70 7.87 -10.60 21.79
C THR A 70 8.32 -11.35 23.05
N GLY A 71 9.35 -10.83 23.72
CA GLY A 71 9.94 -11.49 24.88
C GLY A 71 10.57 -12.82 24.50
N SER A 72 10.23 -13.88 25.23
CA SER A 72 10.68 -15.26 24.97
C SER A 72 9.72 -16.05 24.07
N ASN A 73 8.69 -15.43 23.51
CA ASN A 73 7.78 -16.11 22.59
C ASN A 73 8.45 -16.21 21.21
N GLY A 74 8.50 -17.42 20.64
CA GLY A 74 9.14 -17.69 19.34
C GLY A 74 10.64 -18.00 19.47
N GLU A 75 11.39 -17.80 18.38
CA GLU A 75 12.83 -18.06 18.32
C GLU A 75 13.55 -17.10 17.36
N ILE A 76 14.84 -16.90 17.59
CA ILE A 76 15.72 -16.23 16.62
C ILE A 76 16.30 -17.31 15.71
N ARG A 77 15.79 -17.38 14.47
CA ARG A 77 16.20 -18.40 13.49
C ARG A 77 17.60 -18.13 12.96
N ALA A 78 18.46 -19.15 12.99
CA ALA A 78 19.76 -19.11 12.32
C ALA A 78 19.62 -19.17 10.79
N ASN A 79 18.55 -19.81 10.31
CA ASN A 79 18.18 -19.87 8.91
C ASN A 79 16.68 -19.62 8.76
N CYS A 80 16.29 -18.51 8.13
CA CYS A 80 14.87 -18.13 7.98
C CYS A 80 13.99 -19.17 7.25
N ARG A 81 14.59 -20.13 6.54
CA ARG A 81 13.87 -21.17 5.78
C ARG A 81 13.46 -22.38 6.62
N MET A 82 13.99 -22.53 7.84
CA MET A 82 13.75 -23.70 8.70
C MET A 82 13.52 -23.24 10.15
N ALA A 83 12.75 -24.00 10.92
CA ALA A 83 12.76 -23.86 12.38
C ALA A 83 14.11 -24.36 12.93
N ASN A 84 14.56 -23.84 14.07
CA ASN A 84 15.77 -24.36 14.70
C ASN A 84 15.56 -25.76 15.31
#